data_AF-A0A314KXV0-F1
#
_entry.id   AF-A0A314KXV0-F1
#
_cell.length_a   1.000
_cell.length_b   1.000
_cell.length_c   1.000
_cell.angle_alpha   90.00
_cell.angle_beta   90.00
_cell.angle_gamma   90.00
#
_symmetry.space_group_name_H-M   'P 1'
#
loop_
_entity.id
_entity.type
_entity.pdbx_description
1 polymer ?
#
loop_
_entity_poly.entity_id
_entity_poly.type
_entity_poly.pdbx_seq_one_letter_code
_entity_poly.pdbx_strand_id
1 'polypeptide(L)'
;MAMRSNTKSRSKGWASLPDLALDLIFQKSSTSLSDCLCFGAVCKSWFSFMSRNYDAQRICMNSSSFEELPLLMIYPGDRDCVTNLYSVTKGKIISDLKLPYYTWRCCGSSHGWLAFQNPLTFCLFNPFSRETIDLPHLEFNVHKLILSKNPSTSSCDFEVMAMSKTWGQSKLAILKPGSKTWIPTHLPVVRSSFHDVIYYNERYYVVTYEGRVLSINNTASEYEQIAPASINEAITGFREFYLVKTTTNKLLKVQITGRYDRQVLIFQSWFQVHRPKNPCLQN
;
A
#
# COMPACT_ATOMS: atom_id res chain seq x y z
N MET A 1 -64.05 17.77 18.95
CA MET A 1 -63.34 16.86 18.02
C MET A 1 -61.92 17.38 17.86
N ALA A 2 -60.98 16.90 18.67
CA ALA A 2 -59.60 17.39 18.69
C ALA A 2 -58.74 16.58 17.71
N MET A 3 -58.22 17.22 16.65
CA MET A 3 -57.17 16.64 15.83
C MET A 3 -55.83 16.79 16.56
N ARG A 4 -55.32 15.67 17.10
CA ARG A 4 -53.93 15.57 17.54
C ARG A 4 -53.03 15.51 16.31
N SER A 5 -52.32 16.60 16.01
CA SER A 5 -51.19 16.57 15.07
C SER A 5 -50.04 15.79 15.71
N ASN A 6 -49.85 14.54 15.28
CA ASN A 6 -48.75 13.70 15.74
C ASN A 6 -47.47 14.11 15.00
N THR A 7 -46.76 15.13 15.49
CA THR A 7 -45.42 15.47 15.01
C THR A 7 -44.45 14.38 15.47
N LYS A 8 -44.18 13.41 14.57
CA LYS A 8 -43.04 12.50 14.73
C LYS A 8 -41.76 13.33 14.78
N SER A 9 -41.24 13.54 15.99
CA SER A 9 -39.86 13.95 16.21
C SER A 9 -38.96 13.00 15.43
N ARG A 10 -38.34 13.52 14.36
CA ARG A 10 -37.40 12.79 13.54
C ARG A 10 -36.12 12.68 14.38
N SER A 11 -36.00 11.61 15.16
CA SER A 11 -34.82 11.39 16.00
C SER A 11 -33.57 11.51 15.11
N LYS A 12 -32.71 12.48 15.42
CA LYS A 12 -31.41 12.62 14.77
C LYS A 12 -30.60 11.38 15.13
N GLY A 13 -30.55 10.42 14.20
CA GLY A 13 -29.85 9.16 14.42
C GLY A 13 -28.34 9.35 14.55
N TRP A 14 -27.64 8.31 15.02
CA TRP A 14 -26.18 8.27 15.21
C TRP A 14 -25.37 8.71 13.98
N ALA A 15 -25.93 8.57 12.78
CA ALA A 15 -25.32 9.03 11.52
C ALA A 15 -25.17 10.57 11.41
N SER A 16 -25.86 11.34 12.26
CA SER A 16 -25.90 12.81 12.23
C SER A 16 -25.16 13.48 13.40
N LEU A 17 -24.31 12.72 14.10
CA LEU A 17 -23.47 13.28 15.16
C LEU A 17 -22.46 14.30 14.60
N PRO A 18 -22.21 15.41 15.31
CA PRO A 18 -21.13 16.33 14.97
C PRO A 18 -19.74 15.69 15.08
N ASP A 19 -18.79 16.17 14.28
CA ASP A 19 -17.39 15.68 14.27
C ASP A 19 -16.74 15.69 15.67
N LEU A 20 -17.04 16.69 16.51
CA LEU A 20 -16.54 16.73 17.90
C LEU A 20 -17.03 15.54 18.76
N ALA A 21 -18.28 15.13 18.58
CA ALA A 21 -18.83 13.98 19.30
C ALA A 21 -18.23 12.68 18.77
N LEU A 22 -18.04 12.57 17.45
CA LEU A 22 -17.36 11.44 16.84
C LEU A 22 -15.92 11.32 17.34
N ASP A 23 -15.20 12.43 17.47
CA ASP A 23 -13.83 12.45 17.99
C ASP A 23 -13.77 11.93 19.43
N LEU A 24 -14.66 12.41 20.30
CA LEU A 24 -14.74 11.94 21.70
C LEU A 24 -15.09 10.45 21.80
N ILE A 25 -16.02 9.96 20.97
CA ILE A 25 -16.37 8.53 20.94
C ILE A 25 -15.16 7.73 20.46
N PHE A 26 -14.50 8.19 19.40
CA PHE A 26 -13.33 7.52 18.83
C PHE A 26 -12.20 7.45 19.85
N GLN A 27 -11.82 8.57 20.48
CA GLN A 27 -10.78 8.60 21.52
C GLN A 27 -11.07 7.65 22.69
N LYS A 28 -12.34 7.48 23.08
CA LYS A 28 -12.72 6.58 24.17
C LYS A 28 -12.85 5.11 23.78
N SER A 29 -13.16 4.81 22.51
CA SER A 29 -13.47 3.45 22.06
C SER A 29 -12.36 2.81 21.23
N SER A 30 -11.49 3.60 20.61
CA SER A 30 -10.50 3.12 19.63
C SER A 30 -9.19 2.69 20.30
N THR A 31 -9.28 1.68 21.15
CA THR A 31 -8.12 1.07 21.82
C THR A 31 -7.38 0.07 20.94
N SER A 32 -8.00 -0.36 19.84
CA SER A 32 -7.44 -1.33 18.91
C SER A 32 -7.86 -1.08 17.47
N LEU A 33 -7.14 -1.70 16.52
CA LEU A 33 -7.47 -1.61 15.10
C LEU A 33 -8.86 -2.20 14.82
N SER A 34 -9.22 -3.26 15.56
CA SER A 34 -10.56 -3.84 15.50
C SER A 34 -11.63 -2.81 15.88
N ASP A 35 -11.39 -2.03 16.93
CA ASP A 35 -12.32 -0.99 17.35
C ASP A 35 -12.45 0.12 16.30
N CYS A 36 -11.34 0.49 15.65
CA CYS A 36 -11.33 1.45 14.55
C CYS A 36 -12.14 0.95 13.35
N LEU A 37 -11.97 -0.33 12.99
CA LEU A 37 -12.72 -0.97 11.92
C LEU A 37 -14.21 -1.03 12.25
N CYS A 38 -14.56 -1.41 13.48
CA CYS A 38 -15.94 -1.41 13.96
C CYS A 38 -16.54 0.00 13.98
N PHE A 39 -15.77 1.01 14.39
CA PHE A 39 -16.20 2.42 14.38
C PHE A 39 -16.51 2.89 12.96
N GLY A 40 -15.61 2.60 12.01
CA GLY A 40 -15.83 2.91 10.60
C GLY A 40 -17.03 2.15 10.01
N ALA A 41 -17.29 0.93 10.47
CA ALA A 41 -18.40 0.11 9.99
C ALA A 41 -19.79 0.61 10.41
N VAL A 42 -19.90 1.57 11.36
CA VAL A 42 -21.20 2.08 11.85
C VAL A 42 -22.03 2.70 10.72
N CYS A 43 -21.45 3.68 10.01
CA CYS A 43 -22.07 4.29 8.83
C CYS A 43 -21.05 5.12 8.04
N LYS A 44 -21.43 5.56 6.83
CA LYS A 44 -20.56 6.38 5.95
C LYS A 44 -20.03 7.66 6.62
N SER A 45 -20.84 8.31 7.46
CA SER A 45 -20.43 9.54 8.18
C SER A 45 -19.28 9.26 9.16
N TRP A 46 -19.39 8.19 9.96
CA TRP A 46 -18.36 7.78 10.91
C TRP A 46 -17.09 7.30 10.20
N PHE A 47 -17.24 6.52 9.12
CA PHE A 47 -16.12 6.11 8.27
C PHE A 47 -15.39 7.30 7.66
N SER A 48 -16.11 8.30 7.15
CA SER A 48 -15.53 9.52 6.58
C SER A 48 -14.80 10.35 7.64
N PHE A 49 -15.38 10.48 8.83
CA PHE A 49 -14.72 11.10 9.97
C PHE A 49 -13.39 10.40 10.30
N MET A 50 -13.40 9.08 10.47
CA MET A 50 -12.19 8.29 10.73
C MET A 50 -11.17 8.44 9.59
N SER A 51 -11.58 8.31 8.34
CA SER A 51 -10.68 8.38 7.18
C SER A 51 -10.00 9.74 7.03
N ARG A 52 -10.71 10.85 7.27
CA ARG A 52 -10.15 12.21 7.20
C ARG A 52 -9.17 12.50 8.34
N ASN A 53 -9.41 11.92 9.50
CA ASN A 53 -8.61 12.17 10.70
C ASN A 53 -7.59 11.06 10.99
N TYR A 54 -7.51 10.04 10.13
CA TYR A 54 -6.70 8.84 10.36
C TYR A 54 -5.23 9.16 10.66
N ASP A 55 -4.59 10.04 9.87
CA ASP A 55 -3.18 10.39 10.08
C ASP A 55 -2.94 11.15 11.40
N ALA A 56 -3.84 12.05 11.78
CA ALA A 56 -3.78 12.76 13.07
C ALA A 56 -4.06 11.82 14.24
N GLN A 57 -4.99 10.87 14.05
CA GLN A 57 -5.40 9.91 15.06
C GLN A 57 -4.36 8.79 15.28
N ARG A 58 -3.60 8.39 14.24
CA ARG A 58 -2.42 7.51 14.38
C ARG A 58 -1.40 8.07 15.37
N ILE A 59 -1.20 9.39 15.36
CA ILE A 59 -0.26 10.05 16.28
C ILE A 59 -0.75 9.90 17.74
N CYS A 60 -2.06 10.05 18.00
CA CYS A 60 -2.64 9.84 19.34
C CYS A 60 -2.59 8.36 19.79
N MET A 61 -2.79 7.42 18.86
CA MET A 61 -2.77 5.97 19.14
C MET A 61 -1.41 5.39 19.48
N ASN A 62 -0.32 6.10 19.17
CA ASN A 62 1.06 5.67 19.43
C ASN A 62 1.47 5.68 20.91
N SER A 63 0.57 6.01 21.84
CA SER A 63 0.95 6.27 23.23
C SER A 63 0.91 5.05 24.18
N SER A 64 0.34 3.88 23.84
CA SER A 64 0.36 2.76 24.81
C SER A 64 0.09 1.31 24.37
N SER A 65 -0.17 0.93 23.11
CA SER A 65 -0.33 -0.52 22.78
C SER A 65 -0.28 -0.92 21.30
N PHE A 66 -0.12 0.04 20.39
CA PHE A 66 -0.04 -0.22 18.96
C PHE A 66 1.42 -0.33 18.51
N GLU A 67 2.06 -1.46 18.81
CA GLU A 67 3.11 -1.95 17.91
C GLU A 67 2.42 -2.35 16.59
N GLU A 68 2.22 -1.37 15.71
CA GLU A 68 1.61 -1.49 14.37
C GLU A 68 2.50 -2.35 13.46
N LEU A 69 2.47 -3.66 13.67
CA LEU A 69 2.89 -4.61 12.65
C LEU A 69 1.77 -4.79 11.62
N PRO A 70 2.10 -4.84 10.32
CA PRO A 70 1.10 -4.93 9.26
C PRO A 70 0.21 -6.18 9.46
N LEU A 71 -1.11 -6.00 9.31
CA LEU A 71 -2.01 -7.14 9.21
C LEU A 71 -1.71 -7.91 7.92
N LEU A 72 -1.65 -9.23 8.01
CA LEU A 72 -1.51 -10.08 6.85
C LEU A 72 -2.89 -10.39 6.30
N MET A 73 -3.07 -10.19 5.00
CA MET A 73 -4.23 -10.69 4.28
C MET A 73 -3.84 -12.00 3.62
N ILE A 74 -4.47 -13.09 4.02
CA ILE A 74 -4.24 -14.41 3.41
C ILE A 74 -5.22 -14.54 2.27
N TYR A 75 -4.75 -14.28 1.05
CA TYR A 75 -5.61 -14.35 -0.13
C TYR A 75 -6.05 -15.80 -0.38
N PRO A 76 -7.37 -16.11 -0.31
CA PRO A 76 -7.87 -17.43 -0.66
C PRO A 76 -7.63 -17.64 -2.16
N GLY A 77 -7.33 -18.87 -2.55
CA GLY A 77 -7.33 -19.22 -3.98
C GLY A 77 -8.71 -19.06 -4.62
N ASP A 78 -8.83 -19.54 -5.85
CA ASP A 78 -9.92 -19.30 -6.82
C ASP A 78 -11.35 -19.70 -6.39
N ARG A 79 -11.57 -20.14 -5.15
CA ARG A 79 -12.84 -20.70 -4.68
C ARG A 79 -13.60 -19.85 -3.65
N ASP A 80 -12.93 -18.95 -2.93
CA ASP A 80 -13.57 -18.19 -1.85
C ASP A 80 -13.43 -16.67 -2.02
N CYS A 81 -14.57 -15.97 -1.96
CA CYS A 81 -14.61 -14.51 -1.99
C CYS A 81 -14.31 -13.86 -0.63
N VAL A 82 -14.08 -14.67 0.41
CA VAL A 82 -13.84 -14.21 1.78
C VAL A 82 -12.38 -14.48 2.13
N THR A 83 -11.63 -13.41 2.40
CA THR A 83 -10.27 -13.45 2.93
C THR A 83 -10.27 -13.03 4.40
N ASN A 84 -9.22 -13.37 5.14
CA ASN A 84 -9.09 -13.00 6.55
C ASN A 84 -7.94 -12.03 6.75
N LEU A 85 -8.16 -11.05 7.62
CA LEU A 85 -7.12 -10.20 8.16
C LEU A 85 -6.54 -10.85 9.41
N TYR A 86 -5.30 -11.31 9.31
CA TYR A 86 -4.57 -11.99 10.36
C TYR A 86 -3.60 -11.03 11.06
N SER A 87 -3.67 -10.99 12.39
CA SER A 87 -2.69 -10.29 13.21
C SER A 87 -1.59 -11.26 13.62
N VAL A 88 -0.38 -11.02 13.12
CA VAL A 88 0.80 -11.82 13.49
C VAL A 88 1.12 -11.67 14.97
N THR A 89 1.01 -10.46 15.51
CA THR A 89 1.28 -10.16 16.93
C THR A 89 0.30 -10.84 17.87
N LYS A 90 -0.98 -10.88 17.52
CA LYS A 90 -2.03 -11.52 18.34
C LYS A 90 -2.19 -13.00 18.03
N GLY A 91 -1.52 -13.52 17.00
CA GLY A 91 -1.64 -14.91 16.55
C GLY A 91 -3.06 -15.31 16.14
N LYS A 92 -3.90 -14.38 15.67
CA LYS A 92 -5.32 -14.65 15.38
C LYS A 92 -5.89 -13.83 14.23
N ILE A 93 -6.98 -14.35 13.67
CA ILE A 93 -7.84 -13.62 12.73
C ILE A 93 -8.56 -12.49 13.49
N ILE A 94 -8.49 -11.29 12.92
CA ILE A 94 -9.12 -10.09 13.48
C ILE A 94 -10.44 -9.79 12.79
N SER A 95 -10.53 -10.05 11.48
CA SER A 95 -11.72 -9.71 10.70
C SER A 95 -11.76 -10.51 9.39
N ASP A 96 -12.97 -10.81 8.95
CA ASP A 96 -13.24 -11.38 7.64
C ASP A 96 -13.54 -10.26 6.65
N LEU A 97 -13.04 -10.41 5.43
CA LEU A 97 -13.14 -9.42 4.38
C LEU A 97 -13.68 -10.07 3.11
N LYS A 98 -14.80 -9.55 2.61
CA LYS A 98 -15.37 -9.99 1.34
C LYS A 98 -14.80 -9.19 0.18
N LEU A 99 -14.05 -9.84 -0.70
CA LEU A 99 -13.45 -9.21 -1.88
C LEU A 99 -14.33 -9.42 -3.11
N PRO A 100 -14.70 -8.35 -3.85
CA PRO A 100 -15.48 -8.49 -5.07
C PRO A 100 -14.66 -9.06 -6.25
N TYR A 101 -13.34 -8.93 -6.22
CA TYR A 101 -12.43 -9.33 -7.30
C TYR A 101 -11.66 -10.63 -6.98
N TYR A 102 -12.31 -11.60 -6.33
CA TYR A 102 -11.65 -12.80 -5.81
C TYR A 102 -11.03 -13.70 -6.90
N THR A 103 -11.54 -13.65 -8.13
CA THR A 103 -10.96 -14.35 -9.29
C THR A 103 -9.82 -13.56 -9.95
N TRP A 104 -9.61 -12.30 -9.58
CA TRP A 104 -8.54 -11.46 -10.13
C TRP A 104 -7.27 -11.65 -9.32
N ARG A 105 -6.11 -11.46 -9.94
CA ARG A 105 -4.85 -11.54 -9.23
C ARG A 105 -4.62 -10.25 -8.46
N CYS A 106 -4.46 -10.33 -7.13
CA CYS A 106 -3.96 -9.22 -6.34
C CYS A 106 -2.47 -8.98 -6.68
N CYS A 107 -2.15 -7.78 -7.16
CA CYS A 107 -0.82 -7.40 -7.64
C CYS A 107 -0.19 -6.25 -6.84
N GLY A 108 -0.85 -5.77 -5.78
CA GLY A 108 -0.33 -4.69 -4.99
C GLY A 108 -1.21 -4.33 -3.82
N SER A 109 -0.59 -3.70 -2.82
CA SER A 109 -1.28 -3.02 -1.73
C SER A 109 -0.52 -1.75 -1.38
N SER A 110 -1.24 -0.65 -1.17
CA SER A 110 -0.67 0.65 -0.79
C SER A 110 -1.73 1.53 -0.16
N HIS A 111 -1.41 2.18 0.96
CA HIS A 111 -2.30 3.14 1.63
C HIS A 111 -3.72 2.62 1.94
N GLY A 112 -3.84 1.32 2.26
CA GLY A 112 -5.14 0.68 2.52
C GLY A 112 -5.90 0.25 1.26
N TRP A 113 -5.38 0.54 0.07
CA TRP A 113 -5.93 0.09 -1.21
C TRP A 113 -5.25 -1.18 -1.70
N LEU A 114 -6.03 -2.06 -2.34
CA LEU A 114 -5.59 -3.28 -3.00
C LEU A 114 -5.65 -3.09 -4.51
N ALA A 115 -4.66 -3.59 -5.24
CA ALA A 115 -4.62 -3.53 -6.70
C ALA A 115 -4.89 -4.90 -7.30
N PHE A 116 -5.88 -5.01 -8.16
CA PHE A 116 -6.26 -6.26 -8.83
C PHE A 116 -6.00 -6.18 -10.33
N GLN A 117 -5.56 -7.30 -10.90
CA GLN A 117 -5.34 -7.48 -12.33
C GLN A 117 -6.15 -8.67 -12.86
N ASN A 118 -6.82 -8.48 -13.98
CA ASN A 118 -7.45 -9.54 -14.77
C ASN A 118 -7.13 -9.32 -16.25
N PRO A 119 -6.44 -10.27 -16.88
CA PRO A 119 -5.24 -10.09 -17.71
C PRO A 119 -4.74 -8.66 -17.95
N LEU A 120 -5.52 -7.79 -18.60
CA LEU A 120 -5.10 -6.43 -18.99
C LEU A 120 -5.91 -5.31 -18.31
N THR A 121 -6.98 -5.65 -17.58
CA THR A 121 -7.79 -4.72 -16.79
C THR A 121 -7.29 -4.63 -15.37
N PHE A 122 -7.32 -3.43 -14.81
CA PHE A 122 -6.82 -3.14 -13.48
C PHE A 122 -7.82 -2.31 -12.69
N CYS A 123 -7.92 -2.58 -11.39
CA CYS A 123 -8.65 -1.72 -10.48
C CYS A 123 -7.91 -1.59 -9.14
N LEU A 124 -8.10 -0.45 -8.50
CA LEU A 124 -7.80 -0.25 -7.09
C LEU A 124 -9.09 -0.42 -6.31
N PHE A 125 -9.05 -1.19 -5.24
CA PHE A 125 -10.18 -1.44 -4.37
C PHE A 125 -9.81 -1.20 -2.92
N ASN A 126 -10.60 -0.38 -2.23
CA ASN A 126 -10.46 -0.20 -0.79
C ASN A 126 -11.44 -1.13 -0.05
N PRO A 127 -10.95 -2.13 0.69
CA PRO A 127 -11.80 -3.11 1.36
C PRO A 127 -12.71 -2.54 2.44
N PHE A 128 -12.35 -1.39 3.04
CA PHE A 128 -13.09 -0.78 4.14
C PHE A 128 -14.07 0.28 3.66
N SER A 129 -13.66 1.15 2.73
CA SER A 129 -14.57 2.15 2.14
C SER A 129 -15.48 1.57 1.05
N ARG A 130 -15.10 0.40 0.49
CA ARG A 130 -15.72 -0.25 -0.67
C ARG A 130 -15.58 0.55 -1.96
N GLU A 131 -14.78 1.62 -1.96
CA GLU A 131 -14.50 2.41 -3.15
C GLU A 131 -13.64 1.64 -4.14
N THR A 132 -13.87 1.91 -5.42
CA THR A 132 -13.14 1.30 -6.53
C THR A 132 -12.68 2.41 -7.48
N ILE A 133 -11.46 2.30 -7.99
CA ILE A 133 -10.91 3.15 -9.04
C ILE A 133 -10.47 2.24 -10.18
N ASP A 134 -11.12 2.36 -11.33
CA ASP A 134 -10.71 1.64 -12.53
C ASP A 134 -9.48 2.31 -13.13
N LEU A 135 -8.50 1.49 -13.52
CA LEU A 135 -7.28 1.95 -14.15
C LEU A 135 -7.28 1.57 -15.64
N PRO A 136 -6.65 2.39 -16.51
CA PRO A 136 -6.57 2.09 -17.93
C PRO A 136 -5.79 0.80 -18.19
N HIS A 137 -6.04 0.20 -19.36
CA HIS A 137 -5.38 -1.04 -19.75
C HIS A 137 -3.86 -0.88 -19.84
N LEU A 138 -3.13 -1.93 -19.46
CA LEU A 138 -1.69 -1.98 -19.55
C LEU A 138 -1.23 -3.30 -20.17
N GLU A 139 -0.44 -3.22 -21.23
CA GLU A 139 -0.06 -4.36 -22.08
C GLU A 139 1.12 -5.18 -21.52
N PHE A 140 1.08 -5.49 -20.22
CA PHE A 140 1.97 -6.48 -19.60
C PHE A 140 1.42 -7.02 -18.27
N ASN A 141 1.93 -8.19 -17.86
CA ASN A 141 1.66 -8.75 -16.53
C ASN A 141 2.42 -7.97 -15.45
N VAL A 142 1.69 -7.36 -14.51
CA VAL A 142 2.23 -6.43 -13.51
C VAL A 142 2.61 -7.21 -12.26
N HIS A 143 3.87 -7.54 -12.07
CA HIS A 143 4.30 -8.23 -10.86
C HIS A 143 3.94 -7.44 -9.58
N LYS A 144 4.18 -6.13 -9.58
CA LYS A 144 3.85 -5.25 -8.44
C LYS A 144 3.26 -3.91 -8.91
N LEU A 145 2.18 -3.48 -8.28
CA LEU A 145 1.58 -2.16 -8.44
C LEU A 145 1.62 -1.42 -7.10
N ILE A 146 2.11 -0.18 -7.10
CA ILE A 146 2.17 0.67 -5.90
C ILE A 146 1.60 2.05 -6.15
N LEU A 147 1.18 2.71 -5.07
CA LEU A 147 0.65 4.07 -5.09
C LEU A 147 1.60 5.02 -4.37
N SER A 148 1.81 6.22 -4.92
CA SER A 148 2.63 7.25 -4.25
C SER A 148 1.94 7.78 -2.99
N LYS A 149 0.64 8.07 -3.07
CA LYS A 149 -0.19 8.63 -1.99
C LYS A 149 -1.54 7.92 -1.91
N ASN A 150 -2.31 8.19 -0.87
CA ASN A 150 -3.66 7.65 -0.69
C ASN A 150 -4.65 8.33 -1.66
N PRO A 151 -5.28 7.60 -2.60
CA PRO A 151 -6.27 8.16 -3.52
C PRO A 151 -7.47 8.83 -2.85
N SER A 152 -7.89 8.37 -1.66
CA SER A 152 -9.03 8.94 -0.94
C SER A 152 -8.76 10.33 -0.38
N THR A 153 -7.50 10.66 -0.04
CA THR A 153 -7.12 11.96 0.53
C THR A 153 -6.35 12.85 -0.44
N SER A 154 -5.75 12.27 -1.48
CA SER A 154 -4.90 12.96 -2.46
C SER A 154 -5.36 12.70 -3.89
N SER A 155 -6.66 12.76 -4.17
CA SER A 155 -7.27 12.32 -5.43
C SER A 155 -6.71 12.98 -6.71
N CYS A 156 -6.15 14.18 -6.60
CA CYS A 156 -5.54 14.91 -7.72
C CYS A 156 -4.00 14.82 -7.75
N ASP A 157 -3.38 14.14 -6.80
CA ASP A 157 -1.92 14.18 -6.55
C ASP A 157 -1.36 12.81 -6.13
N PHE A 158 -2.01 11.72 -6.57
CA PHE A 158 -1.49 10.36 -6.41
C PHE A 158 -1.10 9.77 -7.78
N GLU A 159 -0.02 9.01 -7.79
CA GLU A 159 0.52 8.35 -8.97
C GLU A 159 0.51 6.85 -8.76
N VAL A 160 0.32 6.11 -9.84
CA VAL A 160 0.36 4.64 -9.85
C VAL A 160 1.61 4.20 -10.58
N MET A 161 2.42 3.36 -9.95
CA MET A 161 3.58 2.73 -10.58
C MET A 161 3.31 1.24 -10.75
N ALA A 162 3.40 0.77 -11.99
CA ALA A 162 3.30 -0.64 -12.34
C ALA A 162 4.67 -1.19 -12.75
N MET A 163 5.04 -2.33 -12.19
CA MET A 163 6.29 -3.03 -12.46
C MET A 163 6.04 -4.45 -12.93
N SER A 164 6.66 -4.83 -14.03
CA SER A 164 6.72 -6.21 -14.51
C SER A 164 8.00 -6.89 -14.04
N LYS A 165 7.90 -8.17 -13.69
CA LYS A 165 9.05 -9.04 -13.42
C LYS A 165 9.17 -10.06 -14.56
N THR A 166 9.98 -9.70 -15.56
CA THR A 166 10.25 -10.52 -16.75
C THR A 166 11.73 -10.87 -16.82
N TRP A 167 12.06 -12.01 -17.41
CA TRP A 167 13.45 -12.37 -17.70
C TRP A 167 14.02 -11.37 -18.71
N GLY A 168 15.16 -10.75 -18.39
CA GLY A 168 15.78 -9.70 -19.19
C GLY A 168 15.42 -8.30 -18.68
N GLN A 169 14.59 -7.56 -19.43
CA GLN A 169 14.23 -6.18 -19.08
C GLN A 169 12.86 -6.12 -18.42
N SER A 170 12.84 -5.69 -17.16
CA SER A 170 11.60 -5.35 -16.48
C SER A 170 10.97 -4.10 -17.09
N LYS A 171 9.65 -4.12 -17.25
CA LYS A 171 8.86 -2.95 -17.66
C LYS A 171 8.44 -2.16 -16.44
N LEU A 172 8.51 -0.85 -16.53
CA LEU A 172 7.95 0.09 -15.57
C LEU A 172 7.00 1.03 -16.30
N ALA A 173 5.90 1.41 -15.66
CA ALA A 173 5.00 2.41 -16.19
C ALA A 173 4.39 3.24 -15.06
N ILE A 174 4.28 4.54 -15.28
CA ILE A 174 3.65 5.48 -14.35
C ILE A 174 2.32 5.95 -14.94
N LEU A 175 1.27 5.94 -14.12
CA LEU A 175 0.01 6.59 -14.41
C LEU A 175 -0.13 7.83 -13.52
N LYS A 176 -0.26 8.99 -14.15
CA LYS A 176 -0.54 10.26 -13.47
C LYS A 176 -2.03 10.35 -13.10
N PRO A 177 -2.38 11.11 -12.05
CA PRO A 177 -3.76 11.23 -11.61
C PRO A 177 -4.65 11.79 -12.75
N GLY A 178 -5.80 11.16 -12.96
CA GLY A 178 -6.75 11.51 -14.04
C GLY A 178 -6.32 11.13 -15.46
N SER A 179 -5.08 10.67 -15.67
CA SER A 179 -4.63 10.19 -16.98
C SER A 179 -5.31 8.87 -17.37
N LYS A 180 -5.56 8.70 -18.67
CA LYS A 180 -6.00 7.42 -19.25
C LYS A 180 -4.86 6.66 -19.94
N THR A 181 -3.66 7.23 -19.93
CA THR A 181 -2.51 6.69 -20.65
C THR A 181 -1.36 6.48 -19.68
N TRP A 182 -0.82 5.27 -19.69
CA TRP A 182 0.39 4.90 -18.97
C TRP A 182 1.62 5.49 -19.67
N ILE A 183 2.54 6.05 -18.88
CA ILE A 183 3.81 6.57 -19.35
C ILE A 183 4.86 5.48 -19.12
N PRO A 184 5.41 4.85 -20.18
CA PRO A 184 6.46 3.86 -20.02
C PRO A 184 7.73 4.50 -19.46
N THR A 185 8.31 3.86 -18.45
CA THR A 185 9.59 4.24 -17.86
C THR A 185 10.66 3.34 -18.44
N HIS A 186 11.33 3.82 -19.49
CA HIS A 186 12.43 3.09 -20.10
C HIS A 186 13.73 3.40 -19.34
N LEU A 187 14.33 2.38 -18.73
CA LEU A 187 15.68 2.45 -18.15
C LEU A 187 16.65 1.68 -19.07
N PRO A 188 17.03 2.24 -20.25
CA PRO A 188 17.69 1.50 -21.33
C PRO A 188 19.04 0.89 -20.93
N VAL A 189 19.71 1.46 -19.93
CA VAL A 189 21.03 1.01 -19.46
C VAL A 189 20.92 -0.16 -18.48
N VAL A 190 19.77 -0.35 -17.84
CA VAL A 190 19.58 -1.39 -16.82
C VAL A 190 19.06 -2.66 -17.48
N ARG A 191 19.97 -3.48 -18.02
CA ARG A 191 19.66 -4.83 -18.54
C ARG A 191 19.47 -5.85 -17.42
N SER A 192 18.64 -5.51 -16.44
CA SER A 192 18.34 -6.40 -15.31
C SER A 192 16.85 -6.41 -15.00
N SER A 193 16.37 -7.53 -14.47
CA SER A 193 15.02 -7.62 -13.94
C SER A 193 14.93 -6.91 -12.59
N PHE A 194 13.79 -6.27 -12.35
CA PHE A 194 13.47 -5.66 -11.06
C PHE A 194 12.80 -6.71 -10.17
N HIS A 195 13.26 -6.77 -8.92
CA HIS A 195 12.65 -7.61 -7.89
C HIS A 195 11.58 -6.86 -7.12
N ASP A 196 11.82 -5.59 -6.83
CA ASP A 196 10.88 -4.79 -6.06
C ASP A 196 10.92 -3.31 -6.43
N VAL A 197 9.81 -2.62 -6.15
CA VAL A 197 9.64 -1.17 -6.29
C VAL A 197 8.93 -0.60 -5.06
N ILE A 198 9.33 0.59 -4.62
CA ILE A 198 8.71 1.32 -3.52
C ILE A 198 8.70 2.82 -3.80
N TYR A 199 7.67 3.53 -3.30
CA TYR A 199 7.65 4.99 -3.24
C TYR A 199 8.10 5.43 -1.85
N TYR A 200 9.12 6.27 -1.78
CA TYR A 200 9.72 6.71 -0.54
C TYR A 200 10.26 8.13 -0.69
N ASN A 201 9.91 9.04 0.22
CA ASN A 201 10.42 10.42 0.23
C ASN A 201 10.38 11.10 -1.16
N GLU A 202 9.18 11.15 -1.75
CA GLU A 202 8.88 11.76 -3.04
C GLU A 202 9.60 11.17 -4.28
N ARG A 203 10.14 9.95 -4.17
CA ARG A 203 10.80 9.26 -5.28
C ARG A 203 10.46 7.78 -5.32
N TYR A 204 10.56 7.20 -6.51
CA TYR A 204 10.49 5.76 -6.70
C TYR A 204 11.89 5.15 -6.59
N TYR A 205 11.98 4.01 -5.90
CA TYR A 205 13.19 3.20 -5.80
C TYR A 205 12.89 1.81 -6.30
N VAL A 206 13.82 1.26 -7.10
CA VAL A 206 13.78 -0.12 -7.57
C VAL A 206 15.02 -0.87 -7.09
N VAL A 207 14.86 -2.16 -6.87
CA VAL A 207 15.97 -3.08 -6.63
C VAL A 207 16.06 -4.11 -7.75
N THR A 208 17.26 -4.27 -8.31
CA THR A 208 17.52 -5.19 -9.43
C THR A 208 17.79 -6.62 -8.95
N TYR A 209 17.83 -7.57 -9.88
CA TYR A 209 18.23 -8.96 -9.63
C TYR A 209 19.66 -9.10 -9.07
N GLU A 210 20.53 -8.11 -9.30
CA GLU A 210 21.87 -8.03 -8.70
C GLU A 210 21.91 -7.30 -7.35
N GLY A 211 20.75 -6.86 -6.86
CA GLY A 211 20.63 -6.13 -5.61
C GLY A 211 21.08 -4.67 -5.69
N ARG A 212 21.26 -4.10 -6.90
CA ARG A 212 21.49 -2.66 -7.06
C ARG A 212 20.22 -1.92 -6.68
N VAL A 213 20.35 -0.79 -6.00
CA VAL A 213 19.20 0.09 -5.71
C VAL A 213 19.33 1.33 -6.56
N LEU A 214 18.29 1.62 -7.34
CA LEU A 214 18.22 2.78 -8.21
C LEU A 214 17.06 3.67 -7.76
N SER A 215 17.28 4.98 -7.68
CA SER A 215 16.19 5.94 -7.62
C SER A 215 15.80 6.36 -9.03
N ILE A 216 14.50 6.50 -9.28
CA ILE A 216 13.93 6.85 -10.57
C ILE A 216 13.30 8.23 -10.42
N ASN A 217 13.68 9.15 -11.31
CA ASN A 217 13.06 10.48 -11.34
C ASN A 217 11.61 10.39 -11.88
N ASN A 218 10.73 11.31 -11.47
CA ASN A 218 9.30 11.28 -11.84
C ASN A 218 9.03 11.45 -13.35
N THR A 219 10.05 11.87 -14.12
CA THR A 219 10.07 11.95 -15.59
C THR A 219 10.67 10.70 -16.26
N ALA A 220 10.97 9.66 -15.48
CA ALA A 220 11.17 8.29 -15.94
C ALA A 220 12.34 8.03 -16.92
N SER A 221 13.19 9.03 -17.18
CA SER A 221 14.33 8.94 -18.12
C SER A 221 15.69 8.99 -17.44
N GLU A 222 15.72 9.41 -16.18
CA GLU A 222 16.94 9.55 -15.39
C GLU A 222 16.84 8.68 -14.13
N TYR A 223 17.95 8.01 -13.81
CA TYR A 223 18.09 7.23 -12.59
C TYR A 223 19.42 7.53 -11.90
N GLU A 224 19.43 7.37 -10.58
CA GLU A 224 20.62 7.50 -9.75
C GLU A 224 20.85 6.17 -9.02
N GLN A 225 22.06 5.63 -9.09
CA GLN A 225 22.40 4.43 -8.32
C GLN A 225 22.67 4.81 -6.86
N ILE A 226 21.82 4.31 -5.96
CA ILE A 226 21.86 4.60 -4.53
C ILE A 226 22.66 3.53 -3.77
N ALA A 227 22.65 2.30 -4.26
CA ALA A 227 23.45 1.22 -3.70
C ALA A 227 24.02 0.32 -4.82
N PRO A 228 25.29 -0.14 -4.69
CA PRO A 228 25.89 -1.04 -5.65
C PRO A 228 25.26 -2.43 -5.60
N ALA A 229 25.64 -3.28 -6.55
CA ALA A 229 25.28 -4.69 -6.54
C ALA A 229 25.83 -5.36 -5.28
N SER A 230 25.08 -6.30 -4.73
CA SER A 230 25.46 -7.02 -3.51
C SER A 230 25.27 -8.54 -3.65
N ILE A 231 25.57 -9.06 -4.85
CA ILE A 231 25.53 -10.50 -5.09
C ILE A 231 26.71 -11.15 -4.37
N ASN A 232 26.42 -12.18 -3.57
CA ASN A 232 27.43 -13.14 -3.15
C ASN A 232 27.37 -14.36 -4.09
N GLU A 233 28.36 -14.51 -4.96
CA GLU A 233 28.43 -15.60 -5.95
C GLU A 233 28.58 -16.98 -5.31
N ALA A 234 29.05 -17.05 -4.05
CA ALA A 234 29.21 -18.31 -3.33
C ALA A 234 27.87 -18.93 -2.88
N ILE A 235 26.75 -18.20 -2.97
CA ILE A 235 25.43 -18.70 -2.56
C ILE A 235 24.68 -19.23 -3.79
N THR A 236 24.62 -20.55 -3.92
CA THR A 236 23.81 -21.23 -4.93
C THR A 236 22.35 -21.32 -4.47
N GLY A 237 21.40 -20.87 -5.29
CA GLY A 237 19.98 -20.84 -4.90
C GLY A 237 19.13 -19.80 -5.62
N PHE A 238 17.87 -19.66 -5.20
CA PHE A 238 17.05 -18.52 -5.59
C PHE A 238 17.34 -17.34 -4.66
N ARG A 239 17.24 -16.13 -5.19
CA ARG A 239 17.40 -14.89 -4.43
C ARG A 239 16.27 -13.95 -4.74
N GLU A 240 15.79 -13.26 -3.72
CA GLU A 240 14.78 -12.22 -3.83
C GLU A 240 15.24 -10.99 -3.06
N PHE A 241 14.95 -9.81 -3.60
CA PHE A 241 15.27 -8.54 -2.96
C PHE A 241 13.98 -7.78 -2.72
N TYR A 242 13.83 -7.22 -1.53
CA TYR A 242 12.67 -6.41 -1.16
C TYR A 242 13.13 -5.05 -0.64
N LEU A 243 12.35 -4.02 -0.94
CA LEU A 243 12.54 -2.68 -0.40
C LEU A 243 11.47 -2.41 0.66
N VAL A 244 11.90 -2.07 1.87
CA VAL A 244 11.00 -1.92 3.02
C VAL A 244 11.22 -0.56 3.67
N LYS A 245 10.13 0.17 3.89
CA LYS A 245 10.15 1.39 4.72
C LYS A 245 10.01 0.99 6.20
N THR A 246 10.92 1.45 7.04
CA THR A 246 10.87 1.23 8.50
C THR A 246 9.97 2.26 9.19
N THR A 247 9.59 1.97 10.43
CA THR A 247 8.87 2.91 11.32
C THR A 247 9.68 4.18 11.61
N THR A 248 11.01 4.08 11.58
CA THR A 248 11.95 5.21 11.72
C THR A 248 12.15 6.01 10.42
N ASN A 249 11.30 5.80 9.42
CA ASN A 249 11.37 6.44 8.11
C ASN A 249 12.76 6.28 7.47
N LYS A 250 13.26 5.04 7.46
CA LYS A 250 14.44 4.62 6.70
C LYS A 250 14.02 3.62 5.63
N LEU A 251 14.78 3.56 4.54
CA LEU A 251 14.60 2.55 3.50
C LEU A 251 15.57 1.39 3.75
N LEU A 252 15.08 0.15 3.68
CA LEU A 252 15.85 -1.08 3.90
C LEU A 252 15.81 -1.98 2.67
N LYS A 253 16.91 -2.69 2.36
CA LYS A 253 16.99 -3.72 1.31
C LYS A 253 17.14 -5.08 1.96
N VAL A 254 16.10 -5.88 1.91
CA VAL A 254 16.11 -7.24 2.46
C VAL A 254 16.46 -8.21 1.34
N GLN A 255 17.41 -9.11 1.59
CA GLN A 255 17.74 -10.20 0.68
C GLN A 255 17.27 -11.53 1.28
N ILE A 256 16.41 -12.23 0.56
CA ILE A 256 16.01 -13.59 0.94
C ILE A 256 16.71 -14.54 -0.02
N THR A 257 17.48 -15.50 0.52
CA THR A 257 18.19 -16.48 -0.31
C THR A 257 17.81 -17.89 0.12
N GLY A 258 17.23 -18.67 -0.77
CA GLY A 258 16.89 -20.07 -0.47
C GLY A 258 17.77 -21.02 -1.26
N ARG A 259 18.27 -22.06 -0.61
CA ARG A 259 18.88 -23.19 -1.30
C ARG A 259 17.78 -24.11 -1.81
N TYR A 260 18.03 -24.78 -2.94
CA TYR A 260 17.07 -25.71 -3.55
C TYR A 260 16.80 -26.96 -2.68
N ASP A 261 17.57 -27.17 -1.61
CA ASP A 261 17.44 -28.24 -0.62
C ASP A 261 16.52 -27.91 0.57
N ARG A 262 15.66 -26.89 0.43
CA ARG A 262 14.65 -26.42 1.41
C ARG A 262 15.17 -25.62 2.61
N GLN A 263 16.46 -25.29 2.68
CA GLN A 263 16.93 -24.30 3.66
C GLN A 263 16.77 -22.87 3.13
N VAL A 264 16.01 -22.04 3.85
CA VAL A 264 15.89 -20.61 3.57
C VAL A 264 16.83 -19.84 4.48
N LEU A 265 17.86 -19.21 3.90
CA LEU A 265 18.76 -18.30 4.59
C LEU A 265 18.30 -16.86 4.32
N ILE A 266 17.90 -16.14 5.37
CA ILE A 266 17.50 -14.74 5.26
C ILE A 266 18.72 -13.88 5.56
N PHE A 267 19.17 -13.08 4.59
CA PHE A 267 20.26 -12.13 4.75
C PHE A 267 19.70 -10.70 4.76
N GLN A 268 19.88 -9.98 5.87
CA GLN A 268 19.42 -8.60 5.96
C GLN A 268 20.62 -7.67 5.74
N SER A 269 20.52 -6.80 4.74
CA SER A 269 21.54 -5.78 4.47
C SER A 269 20.94 -4.40 4.66
N TRP A 270 21.66 -3.50 5.32
CA TRP A 270 21.19 -2.15 5.62
C TRP A 270 21.87 -1.16 4.68
N PHE A 271 21.10 -0.28 4.06
CA PHE A 271 21.64 0.90 3.39
C PHE A 271 20.72 2.07 3.77
N GLN A 272 21.29 3.20 4.15
CA GLN A 272 20.49 4.35 4.58
C GLN A 272 20.44 5.38 3.45
N VAL A 273 19.26 5.51 2.83
CA VAL A 273 19.00 6.60 1.89
C VAL A 273 18.72 7.86 2.69
N HIS A 274 19.67 8.79 2.67
CA HIS A 274 19.49 10.11 3.26
C HIS A 274 18.68 10.97 2.28
N ARG A 275 17.89 11.91 2.80
CA ARG A 275 17.20 12.90 1.96
C ARG A 275 18.23 13.58 1.06
N PRO A 276 17.95 13.74 -0.25
CA PRO A 276 18.69 14.71 -1.05
C PRO A 276 18.61 16.06 -0.31
N LYS A 277 19.76 16.72 -0.10
CA LYS A 277 19.74 18.10 0.42
C LYS A 277 18.97 18.94 -0.60
N ASN A 278 17.91 19.61 -0.17
CA ASN A 278 17.21 20.58 -1.01
C ASN A 278 18.20 21.70 -1.36
N PRO A 279 18.54 21.92 -2.65
CA PRO A 279 19.43 23.01 -3.03
C PRO A 279 18.82 24.38 -2.70
N CYS A 280 17.49 24.47 -2.60
CA CYS A 280 16.75 25.71 -2.39
C CYS A 280 16.72 26.24 -0.93
N LEU A 281 17.42 25.61 0.01
CA LEU A 281 17.52 26.08 1.41
C LEU A 281 18.96 26.47 1.80
N GLN A 282 19.83 26.69 0.82
CA GLN A 282 21.11 27.39 1.03
C GLN A 282 21.01 28.78 0.43
N ASN A 283 20.41 29.70 1.21
CA ASN A 283 20.68 31.14 1.19
C ASN A 283 20.29 31.70 2.56
#